data_AF-A0A2N8MXR9-F1
#
_entry.id   AF-A0A2N8MXR9-F1
#
_cell.length_a   1.000
_cell.length_b   1.000
_cell.length_c   1.000
_cell.angle_alpha   90.00
_cell.angle_beta   90.00
_cell.angle_gamma   90.00
#
_symmetry.space_group_name_H-M   'P 1'
#
loop_
_entity.id
_entity.type
_entity.pdbx_description
1 polymer ?
#
loop_
_entity_poly.entity_id
_entity_poly.type
_entity_poly.pdbx_seq_one_letter_code
_entity_poly.pdbx_strand_id
1 'polypeptide(L)' 'MQATVGDEIHVHGRTVGSVGQRGEILEVRGEHGGPPYLVRFTDGHEGLVFPGPDCVVQSRGD' A
#
# COMPACT_ATOMS: atom_id res chain seq x y z
N MET A 1 5.66 8.22 6.96
CA MET A 1 4.42 7.59 6.46
C MET A 1 4.07 6.50 7.45
N GLN A 2 2.89 6.54 8.04
CA GLN A 2 2.43 5.54 9.01
C GLN A 2 1.14 4.96 8.46
N ALA A 3 1.15 3.67 8.14
CA ALA A 3 0.00 2.99 7.58
C ALA A 3 -0.66 2.12 8.66
N THR A 4 -1.97 1.92 8.56
CA THR A 4 -2.75 1.08 9.46
C THR A 4 -3.41 -0.06 8.68
N VAL A 5 -3.71 -1.16 9.37
CA VAL A 5 -4.51 -2.24 8.79
C VAL A 5 -5.90 -1.70 8.44
N GLY A 6 -6.34 -1.96 7.21
CA GLY A 6 -7.59 -1.45 6.63
C GLY A 6 -7.43 -0.19 5.77
N ASP A 7 -6.24 0.44 5.76
CA ASP A 7 -5.96 1.56 4.87
C ASP A 7 -5.73 1.10 3.43
N GLU A 8 -5.99 1.96 2.45
CA GLU A 8 -5.73 1.70 1.04
C GLU A 8 -4.37 2.27 0.64
N ILE A 9 -3.52 1.47 -0.01
CA ILE A 9 -2.27 1.95 -0.59
C ILE A 9 -2.43 2.22 -2.08
N HIS A 10 -1.94 3.38 -2.50
CA HIS A 10 -1.77 3.79 -3.88
C HIS A 10 -0.29 3.91 -4.22
N VAL A 11 0.18 2.96 -5.02
CA VAL A 11 1.54 2.98 -5.57
C VAL A 11 1.47 3.62 -6.96
N HIS A 12 1.86 4.88 -7.06
CA HIS A 12 2.07 5.54 -8.34
C HIS A 12 3.37 4.99 -8.95
N GLY A 13 3.24 4.16 -9.99
CA GLY A 13 4.41 3.69 -10.71
C GLY A 13 5.20 4.87 -11.28
N ARG A 14 6.52 4.85 -11.08
CA ARG A 14 7.47 5.83 -11.64
C ARG A 14 7.37 6.02 -13.16
N THR A 15 6.76 5.07 -13.86
CA THR A 15 6.67 5.01 -15.32
C THR A 15 5.22 5.18 -15.78
N VAL A 16 4.97 6.08 -16.73
CA VAL A 16 3.70 6.18 -17.46
C VAL A 16 3.39 4.83 -18.11
N GLY A 17 2.30 4.19 -17.69
CA GLY A 17 1.88 2.86 -18.17
C GLY A 17 2.02 1.73 -17.14
N SER A 18 2.73 1.93 -16.03
CA SER A 18 2.59 1.06 -14.87
C SER A 18 1.20 1.32 -14.27
N VAL A 19 0.27 0.38 -14.46
CA VAL A 19 -1.04 0.40 -13.81
C VAL A 19 -0.82 0.63 -12.32
N GLY A 20 -1.21 1.81 -11.82
CA GLY A 20 -1.07 2.13 -10.41
C GLY A 20 -1.69 1.01 -9.59
N GLN A 21 -0.90 0.35 -8.76
CA GLN A 21 -1.40 -0.75 -7.95
C GLN A 21 -2.11 -0.18 -6.73
N ARG A 22 -3.41 -0.51 -6.65
CA ARG A 22 -4.28 -0.20 -5.51
C ARG A 22 -4.49 -1.48 -4.73
N GLY A 23 -4.41 -1.40 -3.41
CA GLY A 23 -4.73 -2.54 -2.57
C GLY A 23 -4.97 -2.15 -1.12
N GLU A 24 -5.67 -3.02 -0.41
CA GLU A 24 -5.98 -2.85 1.00
C GLU A 24 -4.85 -3.42 1.85
N ILE A 25 -4.37 -2.65 2.81
CA ILE A 25 -3.35 -3.07 3.76
C ILE A 25 -3.99 -4.04 4.75
N LEU A 26 -3.60 -5.31 4.65
CA LEU A 26 -4.03 -6.36 5.57
C LEU A 26 -3.18 -6.42 6.83
N GLU A 27 -1.90 -6.09 6.72
CA GLU A 27 -0.96 -6.19 7.83
C GLU A 27 0.18 -5.19 7.66
N VAL A 28 0.61 -4.57 8.75
CA VAL A 28 1.76 -3.67 8.77
C VAL A 28 2.88 -4.34 9.53
N ARG A 29 3.95 -4.72 8.81
CA ARG A 29 5.05 -5.50 9.38
C ARG A 29 6.28 -4.68 9.73
N GLY A 30 6.40 -3.46 9.21
CA GLY A 30 7.49 -2.59 9.59
C GLY A 30 7.25 -1.94 10.94
N GLU A 31 8.36 -1.59 11.57
CA GLU A 31 8.37 -0.97 12.89
C GLU A 31 7.65 0.39 12.84
N HIS A 32 6.91 0.71 13.91
CA HIS A 32 6.15 1.96 14.04
C HIS A 32 5.15 2.25 12.90
N GLY A 33 4.64 1.24 12.19
CA GLY A 33 3.73 1.44 11.06
C GLY A 33 4.45 1.70 9.73
N GLY A 34 5.76 1.41 9.68
CA GLY A 34 6.59 1.46 8.48
C GLY A 34 6.46 0.22 7.59
N PRO A 35 7.08 0.23 6.41
CA PRO A 35 7.08 -0.90 5.49
C PRO A 35 7.97 -2.06 5.98
N PRO A 36 7.73 -3.30 5.51
CA PRO A 36 6.78 -3.69 4.47
C PRO A 36 5.31 -3.79 4.95
N TYR A 37 4.40 -3.61 3.99
CA TYR A 37 2.96 -3.78 4.20
C TYR A 37 2.47 -5.00 3.44
N LEU A 38 1.70 -5.88 4.07
CA LEU A 38 0.98 -6.93 3.38
C LEU A 38 -0.30 -6.33 2.81
N VAL A 39 -0.43 -6.41 1.50
CA VAL A 39 -1.51 -5.75 0.75
C VAL A 39 -2.25 -6.77 -0.08
N ARG A 40 -3.58 -6.69 -0.06
CA ARG A 40 -4.45 -7.44 -0.97
C ARG A 40 -4.86 -6.55 -2.13
N PHE A 41 -4.44 -6.95 -3.32
CA PHE A 41 -4.83 -6.29 -4.55
C PHE A 41 -6.26 -6.67 -4.94
N THR A 42 -6.89 -5.82 -5.75
CA THR A 42 -8.27 -6.05 -6.25
C THR A 42 -8.41 -7.32 -7.09
N ASP A 43 -7.30 -7.84 -7.63
CA ASP A 43 -7.23 -9.11 -8.36
C ASP A 43 -7.30 -10.34 -7.43
N GLY A 44 -7.34 -10.13 -6.12
CA GLY A 44 -7.36 -11.19 -5.09
C GLY A 44 -5.97 -11.69 -4.70
N HIS A 45 -4.93 -11.25 -5.40
CA HIS A 45 -3.55 -11.55 -5.05
C HIS A 45 -3.08 -10.74 -3.82
N GLU A 46 -2.33 -11.39 -2.95
CA GLU A 46 -1.71 -10.77 -1.78
C GLU A 46 -0.20 -10.64 -2.01
N GLY A 47 0.38 -9.51 -1.61
CA GLY A 47 1.81 -9.26 -1.78
C GLY A 47 2.36 -8.26 -0.77
N LEU A 48 3.65 -8.38 -0.49
CA LEU A 48 4.36 -7.40 0.32
C LEU A 48 4.72 -6.17 -0.53
N VAL A 49 4.27 -5.01 -0.09
CA VAL A 49 4.54 -3.72 -0.73
C VAL A 49 5.57 -2.96 0.09
N PHE A 50 6.60 -2.50 -0.63
CA PHE A 50 7.65 -1.62 -0.11
C PHE A 50 7.44 -0.23 -0.72
N PRO A 51 6.61 0.62 -0.12
CA PRO A 51 6.41 1.99 -0.58
C PRO A 51 7.73 2.76 -0.70
N GLY A 52 7.90 3.40 -1.85
CA GLY A 52 8.90 4.44 -2.06
C GLY A 52 8.37 5.83 -1.68
N PRO A 53 9.15 6.89 -1.94
CA PRO A 53 8.76 8.27 -1.64
C PRO A 53 7.49 8.73 -2.37
N ASP A 54 7.16 8.14 -3.52
CA ASP A 54 5.97 8.45 -4.33
C ASP A 54 4.72 7.61 -3.99
N CYS A 55 4.73 6.90 -2.86
CA CYS A 55 3.58 6.12 -2.42
C CYS A 55 2.66 6.93 -1.53
N VAL A 56 1.35 6.75 -1.73
CA VAL A 56 0.30 7.41 -0.95
C VAL A 56 -0.50 6.33 -0.24
N VAL A 57 -0.70 6.48 1.07
CA VAL A 57 -1.64 5.65 1.84
C VAL A 57 -2.84 6.53 2.15
N GLN A 58 -4.01 6.06 1.75
CA GLN A 58 -5.28 6.70 2.03
C GLN A 58 -5.94 5.99 3.19
N SER A 59 -6.14 6.74 4.27
CA SER A 59 -6.88 6.24 5.41
C SER A 59 -8.34 6.09 5.04
N ARG A 60 -8.94 4.92 5.28
CA ARG A 60 -10.36 4.68 5.00
C ARG A 60 -11.24 5.26 6.11
N GLY A 61 -11.07 6.54 6.41
CA GLY A 61 -11.74 7.24 7.49
C GLY A 61 -12.04 8.68 7.14
N ASP A 62 -13.19 8.89 6.50
CA ASP A 62 -14.18 9.91 6.87
C ASP A 62 -15.58 9.31 6.68
#